data_AF-A0A9D5FQ35-F1
#
_entry.id   AF-A0A9D5FQ35-F1
#
_cell.length_a   1.000
_cell.length_b   1.000
_cell.length_c   1.000
_cell.angle_alpha   90.00
_cell.angle_beta   90.00
_cell.angle_gamma   90.00
#
_symmetry.space_group_name_H-M   'P 1'
#
loop_
_entity.id
_entity.type
_entity.pdbx_description
1 polymer ?
#
loop_
_entity_poly.entity_id
_entity_poly.type
_entity_poly.pdbx_seq_one_letter_code
_entity_poly.pdbx_strand_id
1 'polypeptide(L)'
;MPALPSYFDQYLKDIRPTQNQRDECKTGHETLRERIHNDESLKDIVVDTFLQGSYRRATAVRPTGDTKSDVDVIAVTNLDKAKYTPRQAMNLFVPFLEKHYKGKWKAKGRAFGISLSYVELDLVITAAPSEAQTESWRHLAGLNESDIIGETRWDPADSCFAESLFESSITERAAAWTLEPLDIPDRESNEWDKTHPLAQIAATWAKSRSTSRHYVNVVKAVKWWKVAQQSDIDYPKGYPLEHLLWVSCPDGITSIAEGVVLALEDIASRYQVYAGAGHVPFVPDHGVPEHNVLGRLSFKDFQEFHRRICVAADQARDAFDESNVCESAEKWCLLFGNKFPQCPENANKGGYTPRKEASIVPGGRFA
;
A
#
# COMPACT_ATOMS: atom_id res chain seq x y z
N MET A 1 -32.30 -4.10 -5.57
CA MET A 1 -31.10 -3.29 -5.83
C MET A 1 -29.94 -3.88 -5.03
N PRO A 2 -28.69 -3.86 -5.54
CA PRO A 2 -27.53 -4.26 -4.76
C PRO A 2 -27.42 -3.37 -3.52
N ALA A 3 -27.04 -3.93 -2.37
CA ALA A 3 -26.83 -3.15 -1.14
C ALA A 3 -25.46 -2.43 -1.18
N LEU A 4 -25.28 -1.32 -0.46
CA LEU A 4 -24.00 -0.59 -0.41
C LEU A 4 -22.76 -1.47 -0.13
N PRO A 5 -22.81 -2.49 0.76
CA PRO A 5 -21.70 -3.44 0.90
C PRO A 5 -21.26 -4.08 -0.42
N SER A 6 -22.20 -4.46 -1.29
CA SER A 6 -21.89 -5.06 -2.60
C SER A 6 -21.26 -4.07 -3.60
N TYR A 7 -21.47 -2.77 -3.44
CA TYR A 7 -20.79 -1.74 -4.23
C TYR A 7 -19.32 -1.60 -3.83
N PHE A 8 -19.05 -1.55 -2.52
CA PHE A 8 -17.67 -1.48 -2.00
C PHE A 8 -16.87 -2.73 -2.33
N ASP A 9 -17.52 -3.89 -2.31
CA ASP A 9 -16.96 -5.17 -2.74
C ASP A 9 -16.49 -5.13 -4.21
N GLN A 10 -17.35 -4.72 -5.13
CA GLN A 10 -17.00 -4.59 -6.54
C GLN A 10 -15.94 -3.49 -6.74
N TYR A 11 -16.06 -2.36 -6.06
CA TYR A 11 -15.05 -1.30 -6.07
C TYR A 11 -13.68 -1.83 -5.66
N LEU A 12 -13.59 -2.54 -4.54
CA LEU A 12 -12.36 -3.15 -4.03
C LEU A 12 -11.75 -4.12 -5.04
N LYS A 13 -12.56 -4.94 -5.71
CA LYS A 13 -12.11 -5.83 -6.78
C LYS A 13 -11.39 -5.05 -7.88
N ASP A 14 -11.92 -3.89 -8.24
CA ASP A 14 -11.45 -3.12 -9.38
C ASP A 14 -10.21 -2.26 -9.08
N ILE A 15 -9.98 -1.92 -7.81
CA ILE A 15 -8.81 -1.12 -7.37
C ILE A 15 -7.66 -1.98 -6.80
N ARG A 16 -7.84 -3.29 -6.70
CA ARG A 16 -6.77 -4.21 -6.28
C ARG A 16 -5.90 -4.64 -7.46
N PRO A 17 -4.62 -5.00 -7.22
CA PRO A 17 -3.83 -5.70 -8.22
C PRO A 17 -4.57 -6.96 -8.70
N THR A 18 -4.56 -7.21 -10.01
CA THR A 18 -5.14 -8.43 -10.61
C THR A 18 -4.38 -9.67 -10.19
N GLN A 19 -4.93 -10.87 -10.46
CA GLN A 19 -4.19 -12.11 -10.24
C GLN A 19 -2.85 -12.11 -11.00
N ASN A 20 -2.86 -11.76 -12.29
CA ASN A 20 -1.63 -11.66 -13.08
C ASN A 20 -0.61 -10.68 -12.45
N GLN A 21 -1.05 -9.51 -12.00
CA GLN A 21 -0.15 -8.54 -11.35
C GLN A 21 0.42 -9.08 -10.03
N ARG A 22 -0.34 -9.89 -9.27
CA ARG A 22 0.17 -10.56 -8.08
C ARG A 22 1.19 -11.64 -8.43
N ASP A 23 0.93 -12.43 -9.47
CA ASP A 23 1.83 -13.48 -9.96
C ASP A 23 3.14 -12.88 -10.49
N GLU A 24 3.07 -11.73 -11.15
CA GLU A 24 4.22 -10.93 -11.60
C GLU A 24 5.06 -10.42 -10.41
N CYS A 25 4.41 -9.92 -9.36
CA CYS A 25 5.09 -9.50 -8.12
C CYS A 25 5.82 -10.68 -7.47
N LYS A 26 5.12 -11.80 -7.31
CA LYS A 26 5.63 -13.06 -6.78
C LYS A 26 6.87 -13.51 -7.52
N THR A 27 6.73 -13.68 -8.84
CA THR A 27 7.81 -14.09 -9.74
C THR A 27 9.02 -13.17 -9.60
N GLY A 28 8.78 -11.86 -9.57
CA GLY A 28 9.83 -10.85 -9.46
C GLY A 28 10.65 -10.98 -8.18
N HIS A 29 9.99 -11.01 -7.02
CA HIS A 29 10.72 -11.07 -5.75
C HIS A 29 11.29 -12.45 -5.45
N GLU A 30 10.64 -13.55 -5.83
CA GLU A 30 11.19 -14.90 -5.67
C GLU A 30 12.47 -15.04 -6.48
N THR A 31 12.47 -14.57 -7.73
CA THR A 31 13.66 -14.55 -8.58
C THR A 31 14.78 -13.70 -7.96
N LEU A 32 14.47 -12.52 -7.42
CA LEU A 32 15.46 -11.66 -6.78
C LEU A 32 16.07 -12.33 -5.55
N ARG A 33 15.23 -12.88 -4.66
CA ARG A 33 15.67 -13.55 -3.43
C ARG A 33 16.53 -14.77 -3.75
N GLU A 34 16.09 -15.62 -4.68
CA GLU A 34 16.86 -16.79 -5.13
C GLU A 34 18.22 -16.39 -5.68
N ARG A 35 18.28 -15.34 -6.51
CA ARG A 35 19.55 -14.83 -7.05
C ARG A 35 20.47 -14.32 -5.95
N ILE A 36 19.95 -13.60 -4.96
CA ILE A 36 20.74 -13.11 -3.83
C ILE A 36 21.34 -14.29 -3.05
N HIS A 37 20.53 -15.31 -2.72
CA HIS A 37 20.99 -16.47 -1.96
C HIS A 37 22.02 -17.33 -2.72
N ASN A 38 21.92 -17.39 -4.05
CA ASN A 38 22.82 -18.17 -4.90
C ASN A 38 24.02 -17.35 -5.44
N ASP A 39 24.14 -16.06 -5.11
CA ASP A 39 25.25 -15.25 -5.60
C ASP A 39 26.50 -15.41 -4.73
N GLU A 40 27.58 -15.86 -5.36
CA GLU A 40 28.88 -16.10 -4.72
C GLU A 40 29.45 -14.86 -4.02
N SER A 41 29.14 -13.64 -4.48
CA SER A 41 29.63 -12.40 -3.85
C SER A 41 28.80 -11.96 -2.65
N LEU A 42 27.56 -12.44 -2.52
CA LEU A 42 26.63 -12.02 -1.47
C LEU A 42 26.33 -13.11 -0.45
N LYS A 43 26.55 -14.40 -0.74
CA LYS A 43 26.20 -15.51 0.15
C LYS A 43 26.84 -15.44 1.54
N ASP A 44 28.03 -14.85 1.65
CA ASP A 44 28.75 -14.68 2.92
C ASP A 44 28.39 -13.37 3.63
N ILE A 45 27.63 -12.48 2.97
CA ILE A 45 27.23 -11.16 3.46
C ILE A 45 25.75 -11.15 3.88
N VAL A 46 24.88 -11.73 3.05
CA VAL A 46 23.44 -11.75 3.26
C VAL A 46 23.08 -12.94 4.13
N VAL A 47 22.53 -12.65 5.31
CA VAL A 47 22.01 -13.65 6.24
C VAL A 47 20.69 -14.20 5.71
N ASP A 48 19.77 -13.33 5.33
CA ASP A 48 18.48 -13.71 4.76
C ASP A 48 17.78 -12.55 4.04
N THR A 49 16.63 -12.81 3.42
CA THR A 49 15.78 -11.82 2.76
C THR A 49 14.31 -11.94 3.17
N PHE A 50 13.60 -10.83 3.31
CA PHE A 50 12.14 -10.84 3.55
C PHE A 50 11.43 -9.69 2.84
N LEU A 51 10.11 -9.80 2.69
CA LEU A 51 9.29 -8.78 2.02
C LEU A 51 8.82 -7.71 3.00
N GLN A 52 8.86 -6.45 2.56
CA GLN A 52 8.27 -5.31 3.27
C GLN A 52 7.21 -4.63 2.38
N GLY A 53 6.69 -3.52 2.88
CA GLY A 53 6.05 -2.51 2.04
C GLY A 53 4.57 -2.70 1.96
N SER A 54 3.97 -1.96 1.02
CA SER A 54 2.53 -2.05 0.80
C SER A 54 2.12 -3.42 0.25
N TYR A 55 3.04 -4.13 -0.42
CA TYR A 55 2.84 -5.52 -0.82
C TYR A 55 2.68 -6.41 0.42
N ARG A 56 3.66 -6.40 1.35
CA ARG A 56 3.63 -7.25 2.54
C ARG A 56 2.50 -6.93 3.53
N ARG A 57 2.11 -5.65 3.63
CA ARG A 57 0.99 -5.17 4.47
C ARG A 57 -0.38 -5.34 3.80
N ALA A 58 -0.42 -5.92 2.60
CA ALA A 58 -1.61 -6.06 1.78
C ALA A 58 -2.33 -4.73 1.46
N THR A 59 -1.66 -3.58 1.53
CA THR A 59 -2.23 -2.25 1.25
C THR A 59 -1.92 -1.73 -0.16
N ALA A 60 -1.23 -2.52 -1.00
CA ALA A 60 -0.98 -2.17 -2.40
C ALA A 60 -2.30 -1.99 -3.18
N VAL A 61 -2.37 -0.96 -4.02
CA VAL A 61 -3.49 -0.71 -4.94
C VAL A 61 -3.04 -0.99 -6.37
N ARG A 62 -3.99 -1.13 -7.28
CA ARG A 62 -3.73 -1.38 -8.69
C ARG A 62 -2.86 -0.27 -9.28
N PRO A 63 -1.83 -0.60 -10.08
CA PRO A 63 -1.09 0.42 -10.80
C PRO A 63 -1.98 1.11 -11.85
N THR A 64 -1.65 2.36 -12.17
CA THR A 64 -2.36 3.21 -13.15
C THR A 64 -1.41 3.67 -14.26
N GLY A 65 -1.92 3.82 -15.48
CA GLY A 65 -1.08 4.21 -16.63
C GLY A 65 0.06 3.22 -16.84
N ASP A 66 1.29 3.73 -17.02
CA ASP A 66 2.50 2.93 -17.23
C ASP A 66 3.23 2.53 -15.93
N THR A 67 2.63 2.82 -14.76
CA THR A 67 3.19 2.39 -13.48
C THR A 67 3.06 0.88 -13.31
N LYS A 68 3.91 0.29 -12.46
CA LYS A 68 3.87 -1.14 -12.13
C LYS A 68 3.73 -1.30 -10.63
N SER A 69 3.37 -2.50 -10.21
CA SER A 69 3.42 -2.86 -8.80
C SER A 69 4.84 -2.75 -8.27
N ASP A 70 4.95 -2.27 -7.03
CA ASP A 70 6.21 -2.07 -6.32
C ASP A 70 6.31 -3.08 -5.17
N VAL A 71 7.44 -3.76 -5.08
CA VAL A 71 7.71 -4.76 -4.04
C VAL A 71 9.04 -4.45 -3.35
N ASP A 72 8.95 -4.17 -2.06
CA ASP A 72 10.12 -3.96 -1.20
C ASP A 72 10.68 -5.30 -0.71
N VAL A 73 11.96 -5.56 -0.98
CA VAL A 73 12.72 -6.72 -0.49
C VAL A 73 13.82 -6.22 0.42
N ILE A 74 13.79 -6.65 1.68
CA ILE A 74 14.83 -6.37 2.66
C ILE A 74 15.87 -7.50 2.61
N ALA A 75 17.14 -7.14 2.42
CA ALA A 75 18.28 -8.03 2.61
C ALA A 75 18.91 -7.77 3.99
N VAL A 76 18.78 -8.76 4.88
CA VAL A 76 19.44 -8.77 6.18
C VAL A 76 20.88 -9.17 5.99
N THR A 77 21.83 -8.31 6.36
CA THR A 77 23.25 -8.60 6.20
C THR A 77 23.93 -8.88 7.54
N ASN A 78 25.19 -9.29 7.51
CA ASN A 78 26.08 -9.37 8.66
C ASN A 78 27.08 -8.19 8.71
N LEU A 79 26.79 -7.08 8.01
CA LEU A 79 27.68 -5.93 7.92
C LEU A 79 27.60 -5.07 9.18
N ASP A 80 28.70 -5.03 9.94
CA ASP A 80 28.82 -4.19 11.13
C ASP A 80 28.77 -2.70 10.78
N LYS A 81 27.79 -1.98 11.32
CA LYS A 81 27.60 -0.53 11.09
C LYS A 81 28.76 0.33 11.56
N ALA A 82 29.59 -0.16 12.49
CA ALA A 82 30.81 0.53 12.92
C ALA A 82 31.96 0.39 11.90
N LYS A 83 31.91 -0.64 11.04
CA LYS A 83 32.95 -0.94 10.04
C LYS A 83 32.57 -0.50 8.64
N TYR A 84 31.28 -0.45 8.33
CA TYR A 84 30.78 -0.10 7.00
C TYR A 84 29.89 1.15 7.06
N THR A 85 30.27 2.14 6.26
CA THR A 85 29.34 3.23 5.92
C THR A 85 28.22 2.71 5.00
N PRO A 86 27.04 3.34 4.99
CA PRO A 86 25.94 3.02 4.07
C PRO A 86 26.37 2.90 2.61
N ARG A 87 27.17 3.85 2.09
CA ARG A 87 27.69 3.79 0.72
C ARG A 87 28.59 2.58 0.48
N GLN A 88 29.48 2.25 1.43
CA GLN A 88 30.34 1.07 1.31
C GLN A 88 29.52 -0.22 1.31
N ALA A 89 28.56 -0.35 2.23
CA ALA A 89 27.66 -1.50 2.29
C ALA A 89 26.86 -1.65 0.98
N MET A 90 26.29 -0.56 0.46
CA MET A 90 25.58 -0.54 -0.81
C MET A 90 26.50 -0.95 -1.98
N ASN A 91 27.74 -0.46 -2.03
CA ASN A 91 28.65 -0.79 -3.12
C ASN A 91 28.99 -2.29 -3.22
N LEU A 92 28.86 -3.07 -2.14
CA LEU A 92 29.04 -4.53 -2.16
C LEU A 92 27.98 -5.24 -3.02
N PHE A 93 26.80 -4.64 -3.20
CA PHE A 93 25.70 -5.21 -4.01
C PHE A 93 25.79 -4.82 -5.49
N VAL A 94 26.66 -3.87 -5.87
CA VAL A 94 26.77 -3.40 -7.25
C VAL A 94 27.21 -4.52 -8.21
N PRO A 95 28.20 -5.38 -7.92
CA PRO A 95 28.57 -6.48 -8.80
C PRO A 95 27.40 -7.44 -9.08
N PHE A 96 26.61 -7.77 -8.05
CA PHE A 96 25.40 -8.58 -8.19
C PHE A 96 24.36 -7.92 -9.12
N LEU A 97 24.10 -6.62 -8.91
CA LEU A 97 23.15 -5.85 -9.72
C LEU A 97 23.61 -5.73 -11.18
N GLU A 98 24.90 -5.48 -11.41
CA GLU A 98 25.48 -5.44 -12.76
C GLU A 98 25.45 -6.80 -13.46
N LYS A 99 25.59 -7.90 -12.72
CA LYS A 99 25.51 -9.26 -13.26
C LYS A 99 24.08 -9.65 -13.65
N HIS A 100 23.10 -9.38 -12.81
CA HIS A 100 21.74 -9.91 -12.97
C HIS A 100 20.70 -8.92 -13.51
N TYR A 101 20.97 -7.62 -13.39
CA TYR A 101 20.04 -6.54 -13.67
C TYR A 101 20.67 -5.38 -14.46
N LYS A 102 21.74 -5.64 -15.23
CA LYS A 102 22.43 -4.63 -16.04
C LYS A 102 21.46 -3.76 -16.84
N GLY A 103 21.59 -2.44 -16.69
CA GLY A 103 20.74 -1.46 -17.36
C GLY A 103 19.28 -1.40 -16.88
N LYS A 104 18.94 -2.15 -15.82
CA LYS A 104 17.60 -2.22 -15.23
C LYS A 104 17.56 -1.77 -13.77
N TRP A 105 18.68 -1.33 -13.20
CA TRP A 105 18.74 -0.91 -11.80
C TRP A 105 19.25 0.52 -11.64
N LYS A 106 18.86 1.17 -10.55
CA LYS A 106 19.35 2.48 -10.13
C LYS A 106 19.49 2.56 -8.61
N ALA A 107 20.53 3.23 -8.12
CA ALA A 107 20.65 3.54 -6.70
C ALA A 107 19.62 4.61 -6.30
N LYS A 108 18.81 4.31 -5.27
CA LYS A 108 17.92 5.26 -4.58
C LYS A 108 18.59 5.73 -3.28
N GLY A 109 17.91 6.60 -2.54
CA GLY A 109 18.37 7.07 -1.22
C GLY A 109 18.55 5.94 -0.20
N ARG A 110 17.64 4.95 -0.18
CA ARG A 110 17.63 3.87 0.84
C ARG A 110 17.60 2.45 0.28
N ALA A 111 17.64 2.32 -1.04
CA ALA A 111 17.39 1.08 -1.75
C ALA A 111 18.11 1.05 -3.11
N PHE A 112 18.10 -0.10 -3.76
CA PHE A 112 18.30 -0.23 -5.19
C PHE A 112 16.97 -0.47 -5.86
N GLY A 113 16.55 0.45 -6.73
CA GLY A 113 15.35 0.25 -7.55
C GLY A 113 15.70 -0.56 -8.78
N ILE A 114 15.01 -1.68 -8.99
CA ILE A 114 15.15 -2.60 -10.12
C ILE A 114 13.84 -2.54 -10.93
N SER A 115 13.95 -2.06 -12.16
CA SER A 115 12.82 -1.89 -13.08
C SER A 115 12.76 -3.03 -14.08
N LEU A 116 11.85 -3.97 -13.88
CA LEU A 116 11.52 -5.02 -14.83
C LEU A 116 10.32 -4.62 -15.68
N SER A 117 10.07 -5.34 -16.78
CA SER A 117 8.94 -5.02 -17.66
C SER A 117 7.57 -5.20 -16.98
N TYR A 118 7.49 -6.04 -15.94
CA TYR A 118 6.26 -6.44 -15.26
C TYR A 118 6.16 -6.00 -13.78
N VAL A 119 7.28 -5.58 -13.15
CA VAL A 119 7.31 -5.21 -11.73
C VAL A 119 8.47 -4.26 -11.45
N GLU A 120 8.29 -3.38 -10.46
CA GLU A 120 9.38 -2.62 -9.82
C GLU A 120 9.74 -3.29 -8.49
N LEU A 121 11.03 -3.48 -8.24
CA LEU A 121 11.52 -4.06 -6.98
C LEU A 121 12.43 -3.05 -6.29
N ASP A 122 12.27 -2.88 -4.98
CA ASP A 122 13.18 -2.10 -4.16
C ASP A 122 13.97 -3.03 -3.23
N LEU A 123 15.25 -3.21 -3.53
CA LEU A 123 16.18 -3.96 -2.69
C LEU A 123 16.77 -3.03 -1.64
N VAL A 124 16.33 -3.16 -0.40
CA VAL A 124 16.83 -2.42 0.76
C VAL A 124 17.78 -3.32 1.52
N ILE A 125 19.02 -2.85 1.73
CA ILE A 125 20.00 -3.58 2.53
C ILE A 125 19.95 -3.07 3.97
N THR A 126 20.34 -3.89 4.95
CA THR A 126 20.40 -3.49 6.36
C THR A 126 21.80 -3.76 6.92
N ALA A 127 22.18 -3.08 8.00
CA ALA A 127 23.33 -3.48 8.79
C ALA A 127 23.05 -4.79 9.55
N ALA A 128 24.08 -5.35 10.16
CA ALA A 128 23.95 -6.51 11.03
C ALA A 128 22.92 -6.23 12.14
N PRO A 129 21.89 -7.08 12.30
CA PRO A 129 21.05 -7.03 13.49
C PRO A 129 21.89 -7.40 14.72
N SER A 130 21.39 -7.11 15.91
CA SER A 130 22.05 -7.54 17.14
C SER A 130 22.22 -9.07 17.19
N GLU A 131 23.32 -9.54 17.79
CA GLU A 131 23.64 -10.97 17.87
C GLU A 131 22.51 -11.79 18.52
N ALA A 132 21.79 -11.19 19.49
CA ALA A 132 20.66 -11.81 20.17
C ALA A 132 19.46 -12.10 19.25
N GLN A 133 19.38 -11.45 18.09
CA GLN A 133 18.20 -11.48 17.22
C GLN A 133 18.45 -12.12 15.86
N THR A 134 19.70 -12.41 15.49
CA THR A 134 20.06 -12.98 14.19
C THR A 134 19.25 -14.25 13.88
N GLU A 135 19.09 -15.16 14.85
CA GLU A 135 18.35 -16.41 14.65
C GLU A 135 16.84 -16.17 14.51
N SER A 136 16.30 -15.17 15.21
CA SER A 136 14.90 -14.78 15.11
C SER A 136 14.58 -14.19 13.74
N TRP A 137 15.50 -13.40 13.18
CA TRP A 137 15.39 -12.84 11.82
C TRP A 137 15.41 -13.93 10.74
N ARG A 138 16.28 -14.94 10.87
CA ARG A 138 16.29 -16.12 9.97
C ARG A 138 14.96 -16.86 9.98
N HIS A 139 14.40 -17.10 11.17
CA HIS A 139 13.10 -17.76 11.27
C HIS A 139 11.97 -16.96 10.60
N LEU A 140 11.99 -15.63 10.71
CA LEU A 140 10.95 -14.78 10.12
C LEU A 140 11.05 -14.66 8.59
N ALA A 141 12.26 -14.69 8.04
CA ALA A 141 12.49 -14.66 6.60
C ALA A 141 12.01 -15.93 5.87
N GLY A 142 11.90 -17.05 6.60
CA GLY A 142 11.34 -18.31 6.10
C GLY A 142 9.81 -18.40 6.01
N LEU A 143 9.06 -17.35 6.37
CA LEU A 143 7.60 -17.32 6.22
C LEU A 143 7.18 -17.12 4.76
N ASN A 144 6.18 -17.88 4.31
CA ASN A 144 5.76 -17.94 2.91
C ASN A 144 4.57 -17.02 2.60
N GLU A 145 4.38 -16.70 1.32
CA GLU A 145 3.23 -15.91 0.84
C GLU A 145 1.86 -16.51 1.19
N SER A 146 1.77 -17.84 1.22
CA SER A 146 0.55 -18.57 1.62
C SER A 146 0.11 -18.24 3.04
N ASP A 147 1.06 -17.90 3.91
CA ASP A 147 0.82 -17.53 5.31
C ASP A 147 0.22 -16.12 5.43
N ILE A 148 0.16 -15.37 4.31
CA ILE A 148 -0.23 -13.95 4.24
C ILE A 148 -1.49 -13.79 3.38
N ILE A 149 -1.57 -14.52 2.26
CA ILE A 149 -2.74 -14.54 1.38
C ILE A 149 -3.94 -15.20 2.08
N GLY A 150 -3.69 -16.00 3.13
CA GLY A 150 -4.70 -16.64 3.99
C GLY A 150 -5.65 -15.70 4.73
N GLU A 151 -5.40 -14.38 4.80
CA GLU A 151 -6.33 -13.42 5.42
C GLU A 151 -7.08 -12.51 4.43
N THR A 152 -6.77 -12.57 3.14
CA THR A 152 -7.44 -11.74 2.10
C THR A 152 -7.90 -12.54 0.89
N ARG A 153 -8.37 -13.77 1.10
CA ARG A 153 -9.25 -14.43 0.13
C ARG A 153 -10.63 -13.79 0.23
N TRP A 154 -10.87 -12.74 -0.57
CA TRP A 154 -12.22 -12.23 -0.80
C TRP A 154 -12.79 -12.94 -2.03
N ASP A 155 -13.65 -13.92 -1.78
CA ASP A 155 -14.48 -14.57 -2.80
C ASP A 155 -15.90 -14.00 -2.68
N PRO A 156 -16.47 -13.40 -3.76
CA PRO A 156 -17.83 -12.83 -3.71
C PRO A 156 -18.93 -13.84 -3.36
N ALA A 157 -18.64 -15.15 -3.38
CA ALA A 157 -19.61 -16.22 -3.16
C ALA A 157 -19.56 -16.88 -1.76
N ASP A 158 -18.57 -16.57 -0.90
CA ASP A 158 -18.40 -17.28 0.37
C ASP A 158 -19.27 -16.68 1.49
N SER A 159 -20.52 -17.18 1.55
CA SER A 159 -21.41 -17.04 2.72
C SER A 159 -20.93 -17.85 3.95
N CYS A 160 -19.82 -18.59 3.83
CA CYS A 160 -19.23 -19.42 4.88
C CYS A 160 -17.87 -18.84 5.36
N PHE A 161 -17.84 -17.53 5.62
CA PHE A 161 -16.61 -16.79 5.98
C PHE A 161 -16.21 -16.93 7.47
N ALA A 162 -17.07 -17.50 8.31
CA ALA A 162 -16.82 -17.59 9.76
C ALA A 162 -16.01 -18.84 10.17
N GLU A 163 -16.13 -19.95 9.43
CA GLU A 163 -15.69 -21.26 9.92
C GLU A 163 -14.23 -21.58 9.58
N SER A 164 -13.73 -21.16 8.40
CA SER A 164 -12.32 -21.35 8.01
C SER A 164 -11.34 -20.39 8.69
N LEU A 165 -11.85 -19.29 9.25
CA LEU A 165 -11.08 -18.32 10.05
C LEU A 165 -10.81 -18.80 11.48
N PHE A 166 -11.50 -19.85 11.94
CA PHE A 166 -11.32 -20.39 13.29
C PHE A 166 -10.10 -21.33 13.39
N GLU A 167 -9.64 -21.89 12.27
CA GLU A 167 -8.60 -22.93 12.24
C GLU A 167 -7.21 -22.46 11.78
N SER A 168 -7.06 -21.30 11.12
CA SER A 168 -5.71 -20.81 10.83
C SER A 168 -5.09 -20.30 12.12
N SER A 169 -4.09 -21.04 12.57
CA SER A 169 -3.31 -20.88 13.80
C SER A 169 -2.51 -19.59 13.82
N ILE A 170 -3.21 -18.45 13.86
CA ILE A 170 -2.68 -17.13 14.20
C ILE A 170 -2.47 -17.08 15.72
N THR A 171 -1.72 -18.06 16.24
CA THR A 171 -0.61 -17.72 17.13
C THR A 171 0.36 -16.89 16.30
N GLU A 172 -0.02 -15.66 15.99
CA GLU A 172 0.92 -14.58 15.76
C GLU A 172 1.85 -14.60 16.96
N ARG A 173 3.06 -15.13 16.74
CA ARG A 173 4.06 -15.22 17.77
C ARG A 173 4.31 -13.77 18.23
N ALA A 174 3.89 -13.47 19.45
CA ALA A 174 4.16 -12.21 20.14
C ALA A 174 5.67 -11.83 20.13
N ALA A 175 6.56 -12.73 19.70
CA ALA A 175 8.00 -12.54 19.60
C ALA A 175 8.49 -11.80 18.32
N ALA A 176 7.68 -11.62 17.28
CA ALA A 176 8.19 -11.03 16.02
C ALA A 176 8.30 -9.50 16.04
N TRP A 177 7.39 -8.80 16.74
CA TRP A 177 7.44 -7.35 16.88
C TRP A 177 8.41 -6.90 17.99
N THR A 178 8.79 -7.80 18.90
CA THR A 178 9.80 -7.54 19.95
C THR A 178 11.23 -7.49 19.41
N LEU A 179 11.41 -7.70 18.10
CA LEU A 179 12.69 -7.48 17.45
C LEU A 179 13.08 -6.00 17.52
N GLU A 180 14.37 -5.73 17.55
CA GLU A 180 14.91 -4.38 17.52
C GLU A 180 14.75 -3.80 16.12
N PRO A 181 14.65 -2.46 16.00
CA PRO A 181 14.72 -1.79 14.72
C PRO A 181 15.98 -2.20 13.94
N LEU A 182 15.81 -2.36 12.63
CA LEU A 182 16.91 -2.55 11.70
C LEU A 182 17.50 -1.20 11.31
N ASP A 183 18.80 -1.19 11.05
CA ASP A 183 19.50 -0.02 10.50
C ASP A 183 19.54 -0.16 8.96
N ILE A 184 18.92 0.78 8.23
CA ILE A 184 18.92 0.89 6.76
C ILE A 184 19.82 2.03 6.29
N PRO A 185 20.38 1.96 5.08
CA PRO A 185 21.23 3.02 4.56
C PRO A 185 20.40 4.28 4.26
N ASP A 186 20.91 5.43 4.65
CA ASP A 186 20.59 6.70 4.00
C ASP A 186 21.79 7.15 3.18
N ARG A 187 21.70 6.96 1.86
CA ARG A 187 22.79 7.20 0.92
C ARG A 187 23.13 8.68 0.81
N GLU A 188 22.21 9.59 1.06
CA GLU A 188 22.45 11.03 0.88
C GLU A 188 23.27 11.57 2.06
N SER A 189 22.82 11.32 3.28
CA SER A 189 23.54 11.64 4.52
C SER A 189 24.75 10.72 4.78
N ASN A 190 24.77 9.54 4.16
CA ASN A 190 25.72 8.46 4.44
C ASN A 190 25.69 7.99 5.91
N GLU A 191 24.51 8.02 6.51
CA GLU A 191 24.25 7.56 7.87
C GLU A 191 23.28 6.37 7.88
N TRP A 192 23.35 5.56 8.94
CA TRP A 192 22.42 4.48 9.16
C TRP A 192 21.16 5.04 9.83
N ASP A 193 20.00 4.82 9.21
CA ASP A 193 18.69 5.25 9.70
C ASP A 193 17.92 4.06 10.25
N LYS A 194 17.14 4.26 11.31
CA LYS A 194 16.40 3.17 11.95
C LYS A 194 15.06 2.95 11.26
N THR A 195 14.68 1.69 11.10
CA THR A 195 13.36 1.30 10.61
C THR A 195 12.90 0.03 11.33
N HIS A 196 11.59 -0.14 11.50
CA HIS A 196 11.06 -1.37 12.09
C HIS A 196 10.00 -2.00 11.18
N PRO A 197 10.42 -2.67 10.08
CA PRO A 197 9.50 -3.22 9.09
C PRO A 197 8.43 -4.13 9.70
N LEU A 198 8.81 -4.94 10.69
CA LEU A 198 7.90 -5.89 11.34
C LEU A 198 6.90 -5.19 12.26
N ALA A 199 7.29 -4.13 12.98
CA ALA A 199 6.35 -3.33 13.76
C ALA A 199 5.33 -2.64 12.85
N GLN A 200 5.76 -2.12 11.69
CA GLN A 200 4.85 -1.56 10.70
C GLN A 200 3.84 -2.59 10.19
N ILE A 201 4.31 -3.81 9.88
CA ILE A 201 3.46 -4.91 9.44
C ILE A 201 2.48 -5.30 10.56
N ALA A 202 2.98 -5.55 11.77
CA ALA A 202 2.19 -5.96 12.92
C ALA A 202 1.12 -4.91 13.30
N ALA A 203 1.46 -3.63 13.28
CA ALA A 203 0.53 -2.55 13.58
C ALA A 203 -0.65 -2.52 12.59
N THR A 204 -0.39 -2.73 11.29
CA THR A 204 -1.45 -2.83 10.28
C THR A 204 -2.36 -4.03 10.50
N TRP A 205 -1.80 -5.21 10.82
CA TRP A 205 -2.61 -6.42 11.08
C TRP A 205 -3.41 -6.34 12.38
N ALA A 206 -2.81 -5.81 13.45
CA ALA A 206 -3.50 -5.55 14.70
C ALA A 206 -4.68 -4.59 14.49
N LYS A 207 -4.48 -3.51 13.72
CA LYS A 207 -5.55 -2.58 13.37
C LYS A 207 -6.63 -3.21 12.50
N SER A 208 -6.24 -4.12 11.60
CA SER A 208 -7.21 -4.89 10.81
C SER A 208 -8.09 -5.76 11.71
N ARG A 209 -7.51 -6.44 12.71
CA ARG A 209 -8.30 -7.25 13.66
C ARG A 209 -9.25 -6.41 14.51
N SER A 210 -8.80 -5.25 14.98
CA SER A 210 -9.64 -4.37 15.80
C SER A 210 -10.76 -3.68 15.01
N THR A 211 -10.79 -3.79 13.68
CA THR A 211 -11.75 -3.10 12.79
C THR A 211 -12.59 -4.09 11.98
N SER A 212 -12.89 -5.26 12.53
CA SER A 212 -13.65 -6.32 11.85
C SER A 212 -13.03 -6.70 10.49
N ARG A 213 -11.70 -6.58 10.35
CA ARG A 213 -10.90 -6.79 9.13
C ARG A 213 -11.16 -5.79 8.01
N HIS A 214 -11.75 -4.62 8.31
CA HIS A 214 -12.01 -3.58 7.31
C HIS A 214 -10.85 -2.61 7.12
N TYR A 215 -9.93 -2.44 8.07
CA TYR A 215 -8.89 -1.40 7.99
C TYR A 215 -8.07 -1.43 6.69
N VAL A 216 -7.57 -2.60 6.27
CA VAL A 216 -6.80 -2.73 5.02
C VAL A 216 -7.61 -2.30 3.79
N ASN A 217 -8.93 -2.51 3.82
CA ASN A 217 -9.84 -2.10 2.74
C ASN A 217 -10.06 -0.59 2.73
N VAL A 218 -10.19 0.02 3.92
CA VAL A 218 -10.24 1.48 4.07
C VAL A 218 -8.97 2.11 3.51
N VAL A 219 -7.80 1.57 3.86
CA VAL A 219 -6.52 2.05 3.33
C VAL A 219 -6.46 1.94 1.81
N LYS A 220 -6.87 0.83 1.22
CA LYS A 220 -6.91 0.67 -0.25
C LYS A 220 -7.84 1.69 -0.92
N ALA A 221 -9.04 1.90 -0.36
CA ALA A 221 -10.00 2.85 -0.90
C ALA A 221 -9.43 4.28 -0.92
N VAL A 222 -8.87 4.74 0.20
CA VAL A 222 -8.30 6.09 0.30
C VAL A 222 -7.00 6.23 -0.50
N LYS A 223 -6.16 5.19 -0.58
CA LYS A 223 -4.98 5.19 -1.46
C LYS A 223 -5.39 5.28 -2.93
N TRP A 224 -6.44 4.56 -3.34
CA TRP A 224 -6.95 4.67 -4.70
C TRP A 224 -7.52 6.06 -4.98
N TRP A 225 -8.27 6.65 -4.05
CA TRP A 225 -8.71 8.05 -4.15
C TRP A 225 -7.53 8.98 -4.43
N LYS A 226 -6.43 8.86 -3.66
CA LYS A 226 -5.23 9.66 -3.90
C LYS A 226 -4.64 9.42 -5.30
N VAL A 227 -4.46 8.16 -5.70
CA VAL A 227 -3.81 7.82 -6.98
C VAL A 227 -4.66 8.21 -8.18
N ALA A 228 -5.98 8.00 -8.13
CA ALA A 228 -6.87 8.16 -9.27
C ALA A 228 -7.54 9.53 -9.36
N GLN A 229 -7.86 10.16 -8.22
CA GLN A 229 -8.60 11.43 -8.18
C GLN A 229 -7.72 12.63 -7.80
N GLN A 230 -6.56 12.37 -7.20
CA GLN A 230 -5.63 13.40 -6.73
C GLN A 230 -4.23 13.18 -7.34
N SER A 231 -4.18 12.78 -8.63
CA SER A 231 -2.95 12.38 -9.30
C SER A 231 -1.92 13.52 -9.47
N ASP A 232 -2.35 14.77 -9.27
CA ASP A 232 -1.52 15.96 -9.32
C ASP A 232 -0.76 16.25 -8.01
N ILE A 233 -1.07 15.54 -6.90
CA ILE A 233 -0.31 15.66 -5.64
C ILE A 233 0.67 14.51 -5.41
N ASP A 234 1.94 14.89 -5.24
CA ASP A 234 3.01 13.93 -5.00
C ASP A 234 3.02 13.38 -3.57
N TYR A 235 2.66 14.20 -2.59
CA TYR A 235 2.73 13.89 -1.16
C TYR A 235 1.36 13.99 -0.48
N PRO A 236 1.13 13.27 0.65
CA PRO A 236 1.99 12.25 1.24
C PRO A 236 2.21 11.04 0.31
N LYS A 237 3.33 10.34 0.47
CA LYS A 237 3.55 9.05 -0.19
C LYS A 237 2.68 7.96 0.46
N GLY A 238 2.67 6.76 -0.11
CA GLY A 238 1.74 5.70 0.26
C GLY A 238 1.79 5.29 1.74
N TYR A 239 2.99 5.14 2.32
CA TYR A 239 3.12 4.78 3.74
C TYR A 239 2.70 5.91 4.69
N PRO A 240 3.13 7.18 4.52
CA PRO A 240 2.60 8.27 5.35
C PRO A 240 1.08 8.42 5.33
N LEU A 241 0.43 8.23 4.18
CA LEU A 241 -1.04 8.21 4.10
C LEU A 241 -1.64 7.04 4.88
N GLU A 242 -1.10 5.83 4.71
CA GLU A 242 -1.52 4.64 5.47
C GLU A 242 -1.35 4.87 6.98
N HIS A 243 -0.26 5.48 7.42
CA HIS A 243 0.00 5.75 8.83
C HIS A 243 -0.97 6.78 9.42
N LEU A 244 -1.31 7.83 8.67
CA LEU A 244 -2.34 8.78 9.07
C LEU A 244 -3.70 8.08 9.25
N LEU A 245 -4.06 7.17 8.34
CA LEU A 245 -5.28 6.38 8.45
C LEU A 245 -5.22 5.41 9.64
N TRP A 246 -4.06 4.85 9.96
CA TRP A 246 -3.89 3.99 11.13
C TRP A 246 -4.21 4.73 12.43
N VAL A 247 -3.69 5.96 12.56
CA VAL A 247 -3.94 6.85 13.72
C VAL A 247 -5.41 7.23 13.83
N SER A 248 -6.06 7.45 12.68
CA SER A 248 -7.35 8.18 12.63
C SER A 248 -8.56 7.25 12.50
N CYS A 249 -8.39 6.05 11.95
CA CYS A 249 -9.47 5.07 11.82
C CYS A 249 -9.81 4.50 13.21
N PRO A 250 -11.06 4.60 13.70
CA PRO A 250 -11.42 4.06 14.99
C PRO A 250 -11.48 2.51 14.95
N ASP A 251 -11.34 1.89 16.12
CA ASP A 251 -11.60 0.46 16.27
C ASP A 251 -13.12 0.19 16.24
N GLY A 252 -13.50 -1.06 15.97
CA GLY A 252 -14.89 -1.52 16.02
C GLY A 252 -15.76 -1.12 14.83
N ILE A 253 -15.20 -0.54 13.75
CA ILE A 253 -15.97 -0.24 12.54
C ILE A 253 -16.64 -1.50 11.98
N THR A 254 -17.87 -1.33 11.48
CA THR A 254 -18.71 -2.41 10.96
C THR A 254 -18.78 -2.40 9.43
N SER A 255 -18.22 -1.39 8.77
CA SER A 255 -18.15 -1.33 7.32
C SER A 255 -16.96 -0.52 6.80
N ILE A 256 -16.63 -0.72 5.52
CA ILE A 256 -15.58 0.05 4.84
C ILE A 256 -16.00 1.52 4.70
N ALA A 257 -17.27 1.76 4.39
CA ALA A 257 -17.82 3.11 4.21
C ALA A 257 -17.69 3.92 5.50
N GLU A 258 -18.11 3.36 6.62
CA GLU A 258 -17.95 3.96 7.96
C GLU A 258 -16.48 4.23 8.27
N GLY A 259 -15.60 3.25 8.05
CA GLY A 259 -14.17 3.41 8.29
C GLY A 259 -13.53 4.52 7.45
N VAL A 260 -13.93 4.67 6.18
CA VAL A 260 -13.48 5.79 5.33
C VAL A 260 -13.95 7.12 5.91
N VAL A 261 -15.23 7.24 6.24
CA VAL A 261 -15.82 8.50 6.75
C VAL A 261 -15.11 8.93 8.04
N LEU A 262 -15.10 8.05 9.05
CA LEU A 262 -14.55 8.36 10.36
C LEU A 262 -13.06 8.66 10.31
N ALA A 263 -12.28 7.92 9.50
CA ALA A 263 -10.85 8.18 9.36
C ALA A 263 -10.57 9.52 8.67
N LEU A 264 -11.31 9.87 7.61
CA LEU A 264 -11.12 11.14 6.90
C LEU A 264 -11.54 12.35 7.76
N GLU A 265 -12.65 12.24 8.50
CA GLU A 265 -13.10 13.27 9.44
C GLU A 265 -12.12 13.50 10.59
N ASP A 266 -11.55 12.42 11.15
CA ASP A 266 -10.52 12.54 12.19
C ASP A 266 -9.24 13.17 11.63
N ILE A 267 -8.76 12.80 10.44
CA ILE A 267 -7.61 13.49 9.81
C ILE A 267 -7.93 14.98 9.59
N ALA A 268 -9.11 15.30 9.05
CA ALA A 268 -9.52 16.68 8.79
C ALA A 268 -9.52 17.52 10.07
N SER A 269 -10.10 17.00 11.16
CA SER A 269 -10.21 17.70 12.44
C SER A 269 -8.90 17.74 13.23
N ARG A 270 -8.26 16.58 13.45
CA ARG A 270 -7.04 16.41 14.26
C ARG A 270 -5.91 17.31 13.79
N TYR A 271 -5.77 17.48 12.48
CA TYR A 271 -4.64 18.19 11.90
C TYR A 271 -4.96 19.62 11.41
N GLN A 272 -6.18 20.12 11.65
CA GLN A 272 -6.61 21.45 11.23
C GLN A 272 -5.71 22.57 11.78
N VAL A 273 -5.35 22.50 13.06
CA VAL A 273 -4.51 23.52 13.71
C VAL A 273 -3.12 23.57 13.09
N TYR A 274 -2.54 22.41 12.75
CA TYR A 274 -1.22 22.33 12.10
C TYR A 274 -1.25 22.98 10.71
N ALA A 275 -2.27 22.65 9.92
CA ALA A 275 -2.45 23.21 8.58
C ALA A 275 -2.68 24.73 8.59
N GLY A 276 -3.42 25.23 9.59
CA GLY A 276 -3.65 26.67 9.79
C GLY A 276 -2.44 27.43 10.35
N ALA A 277 -1.63 26.78 11.18
CA ALA A 277 -0.50 27.40 11.86
C ALA A 277 0.83 27.37 11.08
N GLY A 278 0.89 26.79 9.88
CA GLY A 278 2.16 26.75 9.14
C GLY A 278 3.07 25.56 9.45
N HIS A 279 2.55 24.50 10.10
CA HIS A 279 3.38 23.41 10.63
C HIS A 279 2.99 22.04 10.05
N VAL A 280 3.99 21.19 9.84
CA VAL A 280 3.78 19.76 9.56
C VAL A 280 3.76 19.02 10.90
N PRO A 281 2.72 18.21 11.21
CA PRO A 281 2.65 17.51 12.48
C PRO A 281 3.76 16.47 12.60
N PHE A 282 4.19 16.23 13.85
CA PHE A 282 5.04 15.10 14.17
C PHE A 282 4.17 13.87 14.40
N VAL A 283 4.34 12.84 13.56
CA VAL A 283 3.63 11.56 13.70
C VAL A 283 4.66 10.45 13.87
N PRO A 284 4.76 9.83 15.07
CA PRO A 284 5.80 8.84 15.37
C PRO A 284 5.63 7.56 14.54
N ASP A 285 6.73 7.01 14.03
CA ASP A 285 6.74 5.77 13.26
C ASP A 285 6.57 4.53 14.15
N HIS A 286 6.05 3.45 13.57
CA HIS A 286 5.92 2.17 14.28
C HIS A 286 7.31 1.60 14.59
N GLY A 287 7.54 1.32 15.88
CA GLY A 287 8.80 0.73 16.36
C GLY A 287 10.00 1.69 16.39
N VAL A 288 9.86 2.93 15.88
CA VAL A 288 10.88 3.99 15.92
C VAL A 288 10.19 5.33 16.22
N PRO A 289 9.73 5.57 17.46
CA PRO A 289 8.87 6.70 17.79
C PRO A 289 9.55 8.08 17.61
N GLU A 290 10.89 8.12 17.55
CA GLU A 290 11.65 9.34 17.27
C GLU A 290 11.60 9.75 15.79
N HIS A 291 11.24 8.83 14.89
CA HIS A 291 11.13 9.09 13.46
C HIS A 291 9.77 9.71 13.12
N ASN A 292 9.79 10.90 12.49
CA ASN A 292 8.57 11.52 11.99
C ASN A 292 8.19 10.94 10.62
N VAL A 293 7.09 10.21 10.54
CA VAL A 293 6.55 9.66 9.28
C VAL A 293 6.23 10.76 8.26
N LEU A 294 5.89 11.97 8.71
CA LEU A 294 5.63 13.11 7.85
C LEU A 294 6.87 13.98 7.60
N GLY A 295 8.06 13.60 8.09
CA GLY A 295 9.25 14.45 8.11
C GLY A 295 9.75 14.89 6.72
N ARG A 296 9.32 14.23 5.66
CA ARG A 296 9.65 14.59 4.26
C ARG A 296 8.66 15.53 3.59
N LEU A 297 7.50 15.77 4.21
CA LEU A 297 6.48 16.65 3.63
C LEU A 297 6.91 18.11 3.85
N SER A 298 6.82 18.92 2.81
CA SER A 298 6.85 20.36 2.99
C SER A 298 5.53 20.82 3.63
N PHE A 299 5.54 21.97 4.31
CA PHE A 299 4.31 22.57 4.82
C PHE A 299 3.27 22.79 3.71
N LYS A 300 3.69 23.22 2.51
CA LYS A 300 2.79 23.44 1.37
C LYS A 300 2.10 22.16 0.93
N ASP A 301 2.86 21.06 0.82
CA ASP A 301 2.31 19.75 0.46
C ASP A 301 1.32 19.27 1.53
N PHE A 302 1.68 19.44 2.80
CA PHE A 302 0.81 19.06 3.91
C PHE A 302 -0.48 19.87 3.94
N GLN A 303 -0.40 21.19 3.75
CA GLN A 303 -1.56 22.08 3.71
C GLN A 303 -2.50 21.72 2.55
N GLU A 304 -1.96 21.48 1.34
CA GLU A 304 -2.77 21.11 0.19
C GLU A 304 -3.40 19.72 0.36
N PHE A 305 -2.67 18.76 0.92
CA PHE A 305 -3.21 17.45 1.29
C PHE A 305 -4.36 17.59 2.30
N HIS A 306 -4.17 18.37 3.37
CA HIS A 306 -5.19 18.57 4.41
C HIS A 306 -6.46 19.21 3.83
N ARG A 307 -6.32 20.21 2.96
CA ARG A 307 -7.46 20.84 2.27
C ARG A 307 -8.27 19.82 1.46
N ARG A 308 -7.60 18.91 0.74
CA ARG A 308 -8.25 17.85 -0.05
C ARG A 308 -8.92 16.79 0.84
N ILE A 309 -8.31 16.46 1.97
CA ILE A 309 -8.92 15.56 2.96
C ILE A 309 -10.20 16.15 3.53
N CYS A 310 -10.25 17.46 3.82
CA CYS A 310 -11.48 18.10 4.30
C CYS A 310 -12.63 17.94 3.30
N VAL A 311 -12.38 18.23 2.01
CA VAL A 311 -13.38 18.05 0.95
C VAL A 311 -13.80 16.58 0.82
N ALA A 312 -12.85 15.65 0.89
CA ALA A 312 -13.13 14.22 0.82
C ALA A 312 -13.94 13.71 2.02
N ALA A 313 -13.69 14.24 3.22
CA ALA A 313 -14.44 13.92 4.42
C ALA A 313 -15.91 14.35 4.29
N ASP A 314 -16.16 15.58 3.82
CA ASP A 314 -17.51 16.09 3.58
C ASP A 314 -18.25 15.23 2.52
N GLN A 315 -17.57 14.88 1.42
CA GLN A 315 -18.13 14.01 0.38
C GLN A 315 -18.43 12.60 0.89
N ALA A 316 -17.53 12.02 1.70
CA ALA A 316 -17.73 10.69 2.28
C ALA A 316 -18.92 10.69 3.25
N ARG A 317 -19.03 11.72 4.10
CA ARG A 317 -20.16 11.88 5.04
C ARG A 317 -21.49 12.03 4.29
N ASP A 318 -21.56 12.90 3.30
CA ASP A 318 -22.77 13.06 2.47
C ASP A 318 -23.17 11.77 1.75
N ALA A 319 -22.19 11.00 1.26
CA ALA A 319 -22.45 9.70 0.66
C ALA A 319 -22.93 8.64 1.68
N PHE A 320 -22.41 8.68 2.90
CA PHE A 320 -22.73 7.71 3.95
C PHE A 320 -24.10 7.93 4.59
N ASP A 321 -24.49 9.19 4.81
CA ASP A 321 -25.77 9.55 5.42
C ASP A 321 -26.95 9.46 4.43
N GLU A 322 -26.66 9.31 3.12
CA GLU A 322 -27.67 9.17 2.07
C GLU A 322 -28.46 7.86 2.22
N SER A 323 -29.79 7.99 2.37
CA SER A 323 -30.70 6.86 2.58
C SER A 323 -31.04 6.13 1.28
N ASN A 324 -31.01 6.83 0.13
CA ASN A 324 -31.22 6.21 -1.16
C ASN A 324 -29.92 5.54 -1.64
N VAL A 325 -29.94 4.21 -1.78
CA VAL A 325 -28.76 3.42 -2.18
C VAL A 325 -28.15 3.89 -3.52
N CYS A 326 -28.96 4.29 -4.48
CA CYS A 326 -28.45 4.73 -5.79
C CYS A 326 -27.84 6.12 -5.74
N GLU A 327 -28.45 7.05 -4.99
CA GLU A 327 -27.90 8.39 -4.78
C GLU A 327 -26.61 8.31 -3.95
N SER A 328 -26.60 7.45 -2.91
CA SER A 328 -25.39 7.16 -2.13
C SER A 328 -24.27 6.61 -3.01
N ALA A 329 -24.56 5.66 -3.89
CA ALA A 329 -23.58 5.11 -4.82
C ALA A 329 -23.02 6.16 -5.80
N GLU A 330 -23.84 7.12 -6.25
CA GLU A 330 -23.38 8.24 -7.08
C GLU A 330 -22.47 9.20 -6.30
N LYS A 331 -22.80 9.50 -5.05
CA LYS A 331 -21.95 10.31 -4.16
C LYS A 331 -20.61 9.61 -3.87
N TRP A 332 -20.61 8.30 -3.64
CA TRP A 332 -19.38 7.52 -3.52
C TRP A 332 -18.57 7.48 -4.83
N CYS A 333 -19.24 7.43 -5.98
CA CYS A 333 -18.60 7.52 -7.29
C CYS A 333 -17.98 8.90 -7.54
N LEU A 334 -18.59 9.98 -7.04
CA LEU A 334 -17.99 11.31 -7.07
C LEU A 334 -16.66 11.34 -6.29
N LEU A 335 -16.62 10.70 -5.12
CA LEU A 335 -15.40 10.62 -4.31
C LEU A 335 -14.34 9.70 -4.94
N PHE A 336 -14.68 8.46 -5.27
CA PHE A 336 -13.70 7.44 -5.67
C PHE A 336 -13.46 7.33 -7.17
N GLY A 337 -14.27 8.01 -7.97
CA GLY A 337 -14.25 8.00 -9.42
C GLY A 337 -14.86 6.73 -10.03
N ASN A 338 -14.61 6.56 -11.33
CA ASN A 338 -15.26 5.56 -12.20
C ASN A 338 -15.01 4.08 -11.85
N LYS A 339 -14.15 3.78 -10.88
CA LYS A 339 -13.98 2.41 -10.36
C LYS A 339 -15.05 2.06 -9.32
N PHE A 340 -15.67 3.05 -8.70
CA PHE A 340 -16.82 2.79 -7.87
C PHE A 340 -18.04 2.51 -8.76
N PRO A 341 -18.82 1.43 -8.53
CA PRO A 341 -19.89 1.07 -9.44
C PRO A 341 -21.01 2.12 -9.47
N GLN A 342 -21.54 2.38 -10.66
CA GLN A 342 -22.73 3.21 -10.83
C GLN A 342 -24.00 2.42 -10.51
N CYS A 343 -25.06 3.11 -10.08
CA CYS A 343 -26.36 2.49 -9.93
C CYS A 343 -26.91 1.99 -11.29
N PRO A 344 -27.34 0.72 -11.41
CA PRO A 344 -27.89 0.17 -12.65
C PRO A 344 -29.12 0.94 -13.18
N GLU A 345 -29.96 1.47 -12.30
CA GLU A 345 -31.16 2.24 -12.69
C GLU A 345 -30.82 3.57 -13.38
N ASN A 346 -29.68 4.17 -13.04
CA ASN A 346 -29.21 5.41 -13.64
C ASN A 346 -28.25 5.18 -14.82
N ALA A 347 -27.61 4.01 -14.91
CA ALA A 347 -26.82 3.60 -16.08
C ALA A 347 -27.67 3.53 -17.37
N ASN A 348 -28.95 3.16 -17.27
CA ASN A 348 -29.88 3.09 -18.41
C ASN A 348 -30.47 4.46 -18.85
N LYS A 349 -30.14 5.57 -18.18
CA LYS A 349 -30.57 6.92 -18.59
C LYS A 349 -29.54 7.63 -19.49
N GLY A 350 -28.37 7.05 -19.70
CA GLY A 350 -27.33 7.58 -20.58
C GLY A 350 -27.47 7.07 -22.02
N GLY A 351 -28.07 7.87 -22.90
CA GLY A 351 -27.89 7.72 -24.35
C GLY A 351 -29.15 7.52 -25.18
N TYR A 352 -30.07 8.48 -25.16
CA TYR A 352 -30.95 8.69 -26.32
C TYR A 352 -30.94 10.18 -26.68
N THR A 353 -30.06 10.56 -27.60
CA THR A 353 -30.24 11.81 -28.33
C THR A 353 -31.38 11.58 -29.32
N PRO A 354 -32.54 12.26 -29.21
CA PRO A 354 -33.60 12.09 -30.19
C PRO A 354 -33.08 12.50 -31.57
N ARG A 355 -33.25 11.65 -32.58
CA ARG A 355 -32.89 12.00 -33.97
C ARG A 355 -33.63 13.27 -34.37
N LYS A 356 -32.89 14.33 -34.73
CA LYS A 356 -33.51 15.55 -35.24
C LYS A 356 -33.96 15.43 -36.69
N GLU A 357 -33.37 14.55 -37.50
CA GLU A 357 -33.77 14.35 -38.89
C GLU A 357 -33.59 12.90 -39.37
N ALA A 358 -34.39 12.50 -40.36
CA ALA A 358 -34.36 11.17 -40.97
C ALA A 358 -33.14 11.03 -41.89
N SER A 359 -32.41 9.91 -41.77
CA SER A 359 -31.28 9.59 -42.65
C SER A 359 -31.78 9.32 -44.08
N ILE A 360 -31.44 10.20 -45.02
CA ILE A 360 -31.66 9.97 -46.45
C ILE A 360 -30.50 9.10 -46.95
N VAL A 361 -30.81 7.87 -47.36
CA VAL A 361 -29.85 6.98 -48.04
C VAL A 361 -29.79 7.38 -49.51
N PRO A 362 -28.66 7.86 -50.05
CA PRO A 362 -28.55 8.13 -51.48
C PRO A 362 -28.43 6.79 -52.21
N GLY A 363 -29.39 6.51 -53.10
CA GLY A 363 -29.36 5.33 -53.96
C GLY A 363 -28.18 5.38 -54.93
N GLY A 364 -27.12 4.65 -54.60
CA GLY A 364 -25.94 4.43 -55.43
C GLY A 364 -25.93 3.02 -56.02
N ARG A 365 -25.87 2.94 -57.35
CA ARG A 365 -25.93 1.75 -58.20
C ARG A 365 -24.88 0.69 -57.83
N PHE A 366 -25.35 -0.48 -57.43
CA PHE A 366 -24.77 -1.76 -57.85
C PHE A 366 -25.92 -2.68 -58.24
N ALA A 367 -26.10 -2.79 -59.56
CA ALA A 367 -26.67 -3.95 -60.22
C ALA A 367 -25.56 -4.97 -60.44
#